data_AF-A0A4Q7ZD06-F1
#
_entry.id   AF-A0A4Q7ZD06-F1
#
_cell.length_a   1.000
_cell.length_b   1.000
_cell.length_c   1.000
_cell.angle_alpha   90.00
_cell.angle_beta   90.00
_cell.angle_gamma   90.00
#
_symmetry.space_group_name_H-M   'P 1'
#
loop_
_entity.id
_entity.type
_entity.pdbx_description
1 polymer ?
#
loop_
_entity_poly.entity_id
_entity_poly.type
_entity_poly.pdbx_seq_one_letter_code
_entity_poly.pdbx_strand_id
1 'polypeptide(L)'
;MPELVCQPVDMIDVLGVAPEVDEYEIFYRYEVQQAALTIQLTVWPHDRDVEILMRVAPLPEPVLRYSLVDCPGIRMVADKRGKFLEFAAANTFTGRYDGYSVIPYGMRLWVEPQIRLEPFVSRA
;
A
#
# COMPACT_ATOMS: atom_id res chain seq x y z
N MET A 1 3.51 20.58 2.81
CA MET A 1 4.30 19.39 3.18
C MET A 1 4.51 18.58 1.90
N PRO A 2 5.62 17.81 1.74
CA PRO A 2 5.78 16.98 0.55
C PRO A 2 4.71 15.89 0.53
N GLU A 3 4.17 15.59 -0.65
CA GLU A 3 3.20 14.50 -0.85
C GLU A 3 3.83 13.13 -0.59
N LEU A 4 2.98 12.14 -0.32
CA LEU A 4 3.37 10.74 -0.23
C LEU A 4 3.97 10.30 -1.56
N VAL A 5 5.18 9.74 -1.51
CA VAL A 5 5.85 9.26 -2.72
C VAL A 5 5.28 7.91 -3.12
N CYS A 6 4.50 7.92 -4.19
CA CYS A 6 3.91 6.74 -4.82
C CYS A 6 3.65 7.06 -6.29
N GLN A 7 3.84 6.09 -7.18
CA GLN A 7 3.50 6.22 -8.60
C GLN A 7 2.30 5.32 -8.91
N PRO A 8 1.17 5.85 -9.44
CA PRO A 8 -0.01 5.03 -9.75
C PRO A 8 0.29 3.89 -10.72
N VAL A 9 1.19 4.10 -11.70
CA VAL A 9 1.64 3.04 -12.61
C VAL A 9 2.27 1.87 -11.87
N ASP A 10 3.07 2.16 -10.84
CA ASP A 10 3.71 1.13 -10.03
C ASP A 10 2.68 0.32 -9.24
N MET A 11 1.66 1.00 -8.71
CA MET A 11 0.57 0.37 -7.97
C MET A 11 -0.24 -0.56 -8.86
N ILE A 12 -0.60 -0.11 -10.07
CA ILE A 12 -1.32 -0.92 -11.07
C ILE A 12 -0.49 -2.16 -11.43
N ASP A 13 0.81 -1.96 -11.63
CA ASP A 13 1.72 -3.02 -12.00
C ASP A 13 1.76 -4.12 -10.92
N VAL A 14 1.77 -3.76 -9.62
CA VAL A 14 1.72 -4.75 -8.53
C VAL A 14 0.33 -5.34 -8.31
N LEU A 15 -0.71 -4.49 -8.25
CA LEU A 15 -2.05 -4.87 -7.81
C LEU A 15 -2.89 -5.50 -8.93
N GLY A 16 -2.51 -5.27 -10.19
CA GLY A 16 -3.21 -5.79 -11.37
C GLY A 16 -4.56 -5.11 -11.64
N VAL A 17 -4.87 -4.03 -10.93
CA VAL A 17 -6.15 -3.30 -11.04
C VAL A 17 -5.88 -1.80 -11.16
N ALA A 18 -6.71 -1.11 -11.94
CA ALA A 18 -6.71 0.34 -12.00
C ALA A 18 -7.35 0.93 -10.73
N PRO A 19 -6.89 2.10 -10.25
CA PRO A 19 -7.54 2.77 -9.14
C PRO A 19 -8.90 3.33 -9.57
N GLU A 20 -9.85 3.28 -8.65
CA GLU A 20 -10.94 4.23 -8.63
C GLU A 20 -10.40 5.57 -8.12
N VAL A 21 -10.73 6.63 -8.84
CA VAL A 21 -10.41 8.02 -8.53
C VAL A 21 -11.70 8.82 -8.47
N ASP A 22 -11.75 9.83 -7.61
CA ASP A 22 -12.86 10.77 -7.57
C ASP A 22 -12.65 11.96 -8.52
N GLU A 23 -13.64 12.86 -8.59
CA GLU A 23 -13.65 14.02 -9.51
C GLU A 23 -12.43 14.95 -9.33
N TYR A 24 -11.83 14.94 -8.14
CA TYR A 24 -10.71 15.80 -7.76
C TYR A 24 -9.38 15.03 -7.62
N GLU A 25 -9.39 13.72 -7.89
CA GLU A 25 -8.25 12.80 -7.72
C GLU A 25 -7.56 12.91 -6.35
N ILE A 26 -8.31 13.21 -5.29
CA ILE A 26 -7.73 13.41 -3.94
C ILE A 26 -7.37 12.08 -3.26
N PHE A 27 -7.90 10.96 -3.76
CA PHE A 27 -7.51 9.63 -3.35
C PHE A 27 -7.45 8.66 -4.52
N TYR A 28 -6.64 7.61 -4.35
CA TYR A 28 -6.62 6.44 -5.21
C TYR A 28 -7.10 5.23 -4.40
N ARG A 29 -8.17 4.57 -4.85
CA ARG A 29 -8.68 3.34 -4.23
C ARG A 29 -8.50 2.14 -5.15
N TYR A 30 -7.78 1.14 -4.68
CA TYR A 30 -7.57 -0.12 -5.37
C TYR A 30 -8.32 -1.23 -4.64
N GLU A 31 -9.04 -2.07 -5.38
CA GLU A 31 -9.72 -3.23 -4.81
C GLU A 31 -9.26 -4.50 -5.53
N VAL A 32 -8.71 -5.44 -4.77
CA VAL A 32 -8.26 -6.74 -5.27
C VAL A 32 -9.04 -7.83 -4.56
N GLN A 33 -9.71 -8.69 -5.33
CA GLN A 33 -10.51 -9.79 -4.82
C GLN A 33 -9.91 -11.14 -5.21
N GLN A 34 -9.77 -12.03 -4.24
CA GLN A 34 -9.38 -13.42 -4.41
C GLN A 34 -10.32 -14.33 -3.62
N ALA A 35 -11.18 -15.06 -4.35
CA ALA A 35 -12.25 -15.86 -3.76
C ALA A 35 -13.12 -15.01 -2.80
N ALA A 36 -13.17 -15.39 -1.52
CA ALA A 36 -13.95 -14.69 -0.50
C ALA A 36 -13.21 -13.48 0.12
N LEU A 37 -11.91 -13.31 -0.16
CA LEU A 37 -11.07 -12.27 0.43
C LEU A 37 -10.98 -11.07 -0.51
N THR A 38 -11.29 -9.88 0.00
CA THR A 38 -11.10 -8.61 -0.71
C THR A 38 -10.17 -7.73 0.09
N ILE A 39 -9.14 -7.18 -0.56
CA ILE A 39 -8.31 -6.11 0.00
C ILE A 39 -8.63 -4.79 -0.71
N GLN A 40 -8.93 -3.77 0.08
CA GLN A 40 -9.13 -2.41 -0.38
C GLN A 40 -7.98 -1.58 0.13
N LEU A 41 -7.23 -0.97 -0.78
CA LEU A 41 -6.14 -0.05 -0.49
C LEU A 41 -6.56 1.35 -0.91
N THR A 42 -6.66 2.26 0.05
CA THR A 42 -6.95 3.67 -0.20
C THR A 42 -5.69 4.49 0.11
N VAL A 43 -5.27 5.34 -0.82
CA VAL A 43 -4.10 6.23 -0.67
C VAL A 43 -4.58 7.67 -0.83
N TRP A 44 -4.29 8.53 0.15
CA TRP A 44 -4.51 9.98 0.10
C TRP A 44 -3.14 10.67 -0.03
N PRO A 45 -2.69 11.02 -1.26
CA PRO A 45 -1.32 11.47 -1.48
C PRO A 45 -0.97 12.78 -0.77
N HIS A 46 -1.92 13.72 -0.72
CA HIS A 46 -1.75 15.04 -0.12
C HIS A 46 -1.72 14.98 1.42
N ASP A 47 -2.56 14.15 2.02
CA ASP A 47 -2.61 13.95 3.48
C ASP A 47 -1.53 12.97 3.96
N ARG A 48 -0.94 12.22 3.03
CA ARG A 48 0.06 11.16 3.28
C ARG A 48 -0.49 9.99 4.08
N ASP A 49 -1.77 9.72 3.91
CA ASP A 49 -2.45 8.65 4.61
C ASP A 49 -2.65 7.45 3.69
N VAL A 50 -2.56 6.25 4.27
CA VAL A 50 -2.85 4.99 3.60
C VAL A 50 -3.76 4.16 4.48
N GLU A 51 -4.85 3.65 3.93
CA GLU A 51 -5.72 2.69 4.59
C GLU A 51 -5.72 1.36 3.84
N ILE A 52 -5.58 0.27 4.59
CA ILE A 52 -5.70 -1.10 4.10
C ILE A 52 -6.86 -1.74 4.85
N LEU A 53 -7.92 -2.09 4.12
CA LEU A 53 -9.04 -2.88 4.63
C LEU A 53 -8.99 -4.28 4.04
N MET A 54 -9.22 -5.28 4.88
CA MET A 54 -9.41 -6.66 4.46
C MET A 54 -10.82 -7.09 4.82
N ARG A 55 -11.58 -7.58 3.85
CA ARG A 55 -12.94 -8.09 4.01
C ARG A 55 -12.97 -9.55 3.62
N VAL A 56 -13.77 -10.33 4.33
CA VAL A 56 -13.98 -11.75 4.03
C VAL A 56 -15.47 -12.00 3.95
N ALA A 57 -15.97 -12.38 2.78
CA ALA A 57 -17.38 -12.74 2.62
C ALA A 57 -17.73 -14.00 3.45
N PRO A 58 -18.91 -14.07 4.08
CA PRO A 58 -20.00 -13.09 4.08
C PRO A 58 -19.96 -12.13 5.29
N LEU A 59 -18.82 -11.95 5.96
CA LEU A 59 -18.74 -11.08 7.13
C LEU A 59 -19.07 -9.63 6.72
N PRO A 60 -19.94 -8.93 7.48
CA PRO A 60 -20.40 -7.60 7.11
C PRO A 60 -19.33 -6.52 7.31
N GLU A 61 -18.43 -6.74 8.27
CA GLU A 61 -17.37 -5.81 8.63
C GLU A 61 -15.99 -6.29 8.16
N PRO A 62 -15.03 -5.37 7.93
CA PRO A 62 -13.65 -5.75 7.67
C PRO A 62 -13.08 -6.61 8.80
N VAL A 63 -12.35 -7.67 8.44
CA VAL A 63 -11.62 -8.51 9.40
C VAL A 63 -10.30 -7.86 9.81
N LEU A 64 -9.79 -6.93 9.01
CA LEU A 64 -8.62 -6.10 9.33
C LEU A 64 -8.83 -4.71 8.77
N ARG A 65 -8.51 -3.71 9.60
CA ARG A 65 -8.33 -2.31 9.22
C ARG A 65 -6.96 -1.88 9.70
N TYR A 66 -6.14 -1.38 8.79
CA TYR A 66 -4.81 -0.87 9.09
C TYR A 66 -4.62 0.49 8.45
N SER A 67 -4.30 1.50 9.27
CA SER A 67 -4.15 2.88 8.83
C SER A 67 -2.72 3.35 9.12
N LEU A 68 -2.06 3.87 8.10
CA LEU A 68 -0.75 4.50 8.17
C LEU A 68 -0.93 5.99 7.97
N VAL A 69 -0.73 6.75 9.04
CA VAL A 69 -0.78 8.21 9.02
C VAL A 69 0.63 8.75 8.74
N ASP A 70 0.74 9.84 7.99
CA ASP A 70 2.03 10.48 7.66
C ASP A 70 3.03 9.54 6.96
N CYS A 71 2.53 8.59 6.18
CA CYS A 71 3.32 7.64 5.41
C CYS A 71 4.25 8.39 4.44
N PRO A 72 5.59 8.23 4.55
CA PRO A 72 6.52 8.98 3.70
C PRO A 72 6.55 8.44 2.26
N GLY A 73 6.14 7.20 2.04
CA GLY A 73 6.02 6.65 0.69
C GLY A 73 5.69 5.17 0.65
N ILE A 74 5.31 4.76 -0.55
CA ILE A 74 5.05 3.38 -0.92
C ILE A 74 6.07 3.02 -2.00
N ARG A 75 6.75 1.89 -1.81
CA ARG A 75 7.77 1.40 -2.74
C ARG A 75 7.28 0.12 -3.41
N MET A 76 7.32 0.06 -4.74
CA MET A 76 7.27 -1.21 -5.44
C MET A 76 8.58 -1.96 -5.25
N VAL A 77 8.47 -3.24 -4.92
CA VAL A 77 9.57 -4.19 -5.03
C VAL A 77 9.20 -5.26 -6.05
N ALA A 78 10.05 -5.44 -7.06
CA ALA A 78 9.97 -6.53 -8.02
C ALA A 78 11.34 -7.22 -8.08
N ASP A 79 11.49 -8.32 -7.35
CA ASP A 79 12.75 -9.08 -7.28
C ASP A 79 12.50 -10.59 -7.34
N LYS A 80 13.51 -11.41 -7.02
CA LYS A 80 13.41 -12.89 -7.06
C LYS A 80 12.35 -13.47 -6.11
N ARG A 81 11.90 -12.72 -5.10
CA ARG A 81 10.81 -13.08 -4.18
C ARG A 81 9.43 -12.90 -4.80
N GLY A 82 9.35 -12.19 -5.92
CA GLY A 82 8.11 -11.76 -6.57
C GLY A 82 7.91 -10.26 -6.47
N LYS A 83 6.65 -9.85 -6.58
CA LYS A 83 6.23 -8.46 -6.73
C LYS A 83 5.28 -8.06 -5.61
N PHE A 84 5.59 -6.95 -4.94
CA PHE A 84 4.84 -6.50 -3.77
C PHE A 84 5.08 -5.02 -3.49
N LEU A 85 4.22 -4.45 -2.64
CA LEU A 85 4.36 -3.08 -2.12
C LEU A 85 4.98 -3.10 -0.73
N GLU A 86 5.90 -2.18 -0.46
CA GLU A 86 6.39 -1.84 0.87
C GLU A 86 5.82 -0.48 1.29
N PHE A 87 5.16 -0.44 2.44
CA PHE A 87 4.65 0.79 3.04
C PHE A 87 5.57 1.21 4.17
N ALA A 88 6.11 2.42 4.10
CA ALA A 88 6.92 2.97 5.17
C ALA A 88 6.05 3.42 6.35
N ALA A 89 6.45 3.07 7.57
CA ALA A 89 5.81 3.61 8.76
C ALA A 89 6.05 5.13 8.87
N ALA A 90 5.24 5.83 9.68
CA ALA A 90 5.46 7.24 9.98
C ALA A 90 6.88 7.48 10.52
N ASN A 91 7.49 8.62 10.15
CA ASN A 91 8.82 9.04 10.61
C ASN A 91 9.97 8.04 10.34
N THR A 92 9.78 7.11 9.41
CA THR A 92 10.81 6.13 9.01
C THR A 92 12.07 6.80 8.48
N PHE A 93 11.92 7.99 7.87
CA PHE A 93 13.02 8.78 7.32
C PHE A 93 13.11 10.13 8.03
N THR A 94 14.33 10.61 8.26
CA THR A 94 14.60 11.94 8.86
C THR A 94 14.42 13.10 7.85
N GLY A 95 14.05 12.79 6.61
CA GLY A 95 13.86 13.75 5.52
C GLY A 95 12.85 13.23 4.50
N ARG A 96 12.75 13.92 3.35
CA ARG A 96 11.86 13.50 2.26
C ARG A 96 12.34 12.16 1.69
N TYR A 97 11.46 11.16 1.69
CA TYR A 97 11.70 9.90 1.00
C TYR A 97 11.79 10.15 -0.52
N ASP A 98 12.73 9.49 -1.19
CA ASP A 98 13.04 9.70 -2.61
C ASP A 98 12.27 8.74 -3.54
N GLY A 99 11.56 7.75 -2.98
CA GLY A 99 10.88 6.70 -3.73
C GLY A 99 11.72 5.45 -3.99
N TYR A 100 13.04 5.51 -3.79
CA TYR A 100 14.00 4.48 -4.20
C TYR A 100 14.80 3.90 -3.03
N SER A 101 14.96 4.67 -1.96
CA SER A 101 15.66 4.27 -0.75
C SER A 101 15.01 3.04 -0.12
N VAL A 102 15.81 2.22 0.56
CA VAL A 102 15.28 1.04 1.25
C VAL A 102 14.44 1.49 2.44
N ILE A 103 13.23 0.97 2.55
CA ILE A 103 12.37 1.18 3.71
C ILE A 103 12.87 0.23 4.82
N PRO A 104 13.35 0.74 5.96
CA PRO A 104 13.95 -0.08 7.00
C PRO A 104 12.96 -0.99 7.74
N TYR A 105 11.69 -0.59 7.84
CA TYR A 105 10.62 -1.40 8.43
C TYR A 105 9.24 -0.87 8.03
N GLY A 106 8.22 -1.72 8.11
CA GLY A 106 6.85 -1.35 7.77
C GLY A 106 5.97 -2.57 7.49
N MET A 107 5.03 -2.40 6.58
CA MET A 107 4.17 -3.49 6.09
C MET A 107 4.48 -3.80 4.63
N ARG A 108 4.28 -5.05 4.24
CA ARG A 108 4.32 -5.46 2.84
C ARG A 108 2.99 -6.07 2.41
N LEU A 109 2.58 -5.74 1.18
CA LEU A 109 1.38 -6.29 0.55
C LEU A 109 1.77 -7.04 -0.72
N TRP A 110 1.48 -8.34 -0.75
CA TRP A 110 1.49 -9.18 -1.94
C TRP A 110 0.05 -9.41 -2.38
N VAL A 111 -0.17 -9.50 -3.68
CA VAL A 111 -1.43 -9.98 -4.26
C VAL A 111 -1.22 -11.23 -5.12
N GLU A 112 -0.04 -11.42 -5.71
CA GLU A 112 0.32 -12.61 -6.49
C GLU A 112 1.39 -13.42 -5.72
N PRO A 113 1.22 -14.75 -5.55
CA PRO A 113 0.09 -15.59 -5.98
C PRO A 113 -1.14 -15.53 -5.06
N GLN A 114 -1.01 -14.88 -3.90
CA GLN A 114 -2.09 -14.73 -2.95
C GLN A 114 -1.98 -13.39 -2.22
N ILE A 115 -3.12 -12.87 -1.79
CA ILE A 115 -3.18 -11.71 -0.89
C ILE A 115 -2.48 -12.08 0.42
N ARG A 116 -1.43 -11.33 0.75
CA ARG A 116 -0.71 -11.44 2.02
C ARG A 116 -0.33 -10.04 2.50
N LEU A 117 -0.57 -9.79 3.78
CA LEU A 117 -0.16 -8.57 4.47
C LEU A 117 0.70 -8.99 5.67
N GLU A 118 1.98 -8.61 5.70
CA GLU A 118 2.89 -8.94 6.81
C GLU A 118 3.80 -7.77 7.18
N PRO A 119 4.18 -7.65 8.47
CA PRO A 119 5.20 -6.72 8.88
C PRO A 119 6.58 -7.16 8.39
N PHE A 120 7.49 -6.21 8.19
CA PHE A 120 8.88 -6.51 7.88
C PHE A 120 9.84 -5.55 8.57
N VAL A 121 11.08 -6.01 8.70
CA VAL A 121 12.24 -5.19 9.04
C VAL A 121 13.33 -5.56 8.05
N SER A 122 13.88 -4.60 7.32
CA SER A 122 15.07 -4.81 6.52
C SER A 122 16.27 -4.82 7.46
N ARG A 123 17.06 -5.89 7.43
CA ARG A 123 18.39 -5.84 8.05
C ARG A 123 19.28 -5.00 7.14
N ALA A 124 19.81 -3.91 7.69
CA ALA A 124 20.87 -3.12 7.07
C ALA A 124 22.13 -3.97 6.88
#